data_AF-A0A8U0A790-F1
#
_entry.id   AF-A0A8U0A790-F1
#
_cell.length_a   1.000
_cell.length_b   1.000
_cell.length_c   1.000
_cell.angle_alpha   90.00
_cell.angle_beta   90.00
_cell.angle_gamma   90.00
#
_symmetry.space_group_name_H-M   'P 1'
#
loop_
_entity.id
_entity.type
_entity.pdbx_description
1 polymer ?
#
loop_
_entity_poly.entity_id
_entity_poly.type
_entity_poly.pdbx_seq_one_letter_code
_entity_poly.pdbx_strand_id
1 'polypeptide(L)'
;MTKNNSTQSSGTDEQDHQDDSSDGGMQEPGEMMLNHPLKEPWIQYGVISLGLWLLFSPFTLGYESTLLSWSDVITGFVLIGLSTVTLVRENPWASYANAFVGLWLLMAPLVFHAPTAAGYLNDTLVGVLVIMFSVIIMMRMEMDGATIPEGWSYNPSTAAQRAPLIALGLFGFFVSRYMAAYQLGHINAVWDPVFGTGTVQILDSSVSKAFPVSDAGLGAVAYAIEALMGFMGDKSRWRTMPWMVSFFGIVVIPLGFVQVLLVISQPLLVGTWCTLCLLSAFGMLWMISLTVDEVVAMGQLLKRRVSEGVSLWHAFWMGGHLSEEDAGLDGETRSDRDRPAGMFWGVSIPWYLLGAMALGFWLMLSPAVFGTQGPLADSSHLVGALIVSFTVIATGEPARAIRFLNVPLGAWVAIAPWVFGAPTLVTANGVAVGVLVVLASIPQGTIRDEYGHWWPQYIV
;
A
#
# COMPACT_ATOMS: atom_id res chain seq x y z
N MET A 1 -49.64 30.74 56.13
CA MET A 1 -50.33 29.91 57.14
C MET A 1 -51.04 28.78 56.42
N THR A 2 -50.88 27.56 56.97
CA THR A 2 -51.71 26.34 56.80
C THR A 2 -51.71 25.54 55.48
N LYS A 3 -51.22 24.30 55.65
CA LYS A 3 -51.34 23.06 54.86
C LYS A 3 -52.80 22.54 54.79
N ASN A 4 -53.11 21.75 53.75
CA ASN A 4 -53.70 20.38 53.78
C ASN A 4 -54.09 19.96 52.34
N ASN A 5 -53.50 18.94 51.70
CA ASN A 5 -53.56 17.47 51.85
C ASN A 5 -54.93 16.81 51.64
N SER A 6 -55.01 15.93 50.62
CA SER A 6 -55.81 14.67 50.45
C SER A 6 -56.55 14.57 49.10
N THR A 7 -56.70 13.46 48.36
CA THR A 7 -55.99 12.18 48.17
C THR A 7 -56.58 11.52 46.88
N GLN A 8 -55.72 10.94 46.04
CA GLN A 8 -55.82 9.65 45.30
C GLN A 8 -56.82 9.29 44.17
N SER A 9 -56.18 8.71 43.13
CA SER A 9 -56.54 7.62 42.17
C SER A 9 -57.27 8.04 40.87
N SER A 10 -56.94 7.55 39.67
CA SER A 10 -56.27 6.30 39.24
C SER A 10 -55.90 6.35 37.73
N GLY A 11 -54.88 5.58 37.31
CA GLY A 11 -54.56 5.22 35.91
C GLY A 11 -53.26 5.85 35.35
N THR A 12 -52.05 5.44 35.78
CA THR A 12 -51.17 4.39 35.19
C THR A 12 -51.02 4.43 33.66
N ASP A 13 -50.11 5.28 33.17
CA ASP A 13 -49.24 4.96 32.02
C ASP A 13 -47.82 4.87 32.58
N GLU A 14 -47.39 3.65 32.90
CA GLU A 14 -45.99 3.33 33.18
C GLU A 14 -45.23 3.38 31.85
N GLN A 15 -44.61 4.53 31.56
CA GLN A 15 -43.44 4.55 30.70
C GLN A 15 -42.26 4.11 31.56
N ASP A 16 -41.85 2.86 31.35
CA ASP A 16 -40.57 2.31 31.80
C ASP A 16 -39.45 3.22 31.29
N HIS A 17 -39.06 4.20 32.10
CA HIS A 17 -37.72 4.74 32.08
C HIS A 17 -36.81 3.65 32.66
N GLN A 18 -36.39 2.73 31.79
CA GLN A 18 -35.18 1.98 32.04
C GLN A 18 -34.04 2.99 32.08
N ASP A 19 -33.51 3.18 33.29
CA ASP A 19 -32.19 3.72 33.55
C ASP A 19 -31.17 2.90 32.75
N ASP A 20 -30.93 3.27 31.50
CA ASP A 20 -29.69 2.93 30.80
C ASP A 20 -28.58 3.81 31.39
N SER A 21 -28.10 3.39 32.55
CA SER A 21 -26.76 3.74 33.03
C SER A 21 -25.72 3.02 32.14
N SER A 22 -25.64 3.40 30.86
CA SER A 22 -24.49 3.11 30.02
C SER A 22 -23.54 4.29 30.12
N ASP A 23 -22.43 4.03 30.79
CA ASP A 23 -21.20 4.83 30.83
C ASP A 23 -21.03 5.73 29.60
N GLY A 24 -21.00 7.05 29.81
CA GLY A 24 -20.82 8.08 28.78
C GLY A 24 -19.39 8.16 28.24
N GLY A 25 -18.76 7.00 28.00
CA GLY A 25 -17.52 6.90 27.25
C GLY A 25 -17.84 6.96 25.75
N MET A 26 -17.27 7.93 25.04
CA MET A 26 -17.26 7.88 23.57
C MET A 26 -16.68 6.52 23.14
N GLN A 27 -17.46 5.70 22.43
CA GLN A 27 -17.03 4.38 21.96
C GLN A 27 -15.73 4.51 21.15
N GLU A 28 -14.80 3.57 21.33
CA GLU A 28 -13.54 3.61 20.59
C GLU A 28 -13.77 3.29 19.10
N PRO A 29 -13.00 3.91 18.17
CA PRO A 29 -13.05 3.61 16.75
C PRO A 29 -13.08 2.12 16.39
N GLY A 30 -12.20 1.35 17.02
CA GLY A 30 -12.11 -0.09 16.78
C GLY A 30 -13.38 -0.86 17.10
N GLU A 31 -14.07 -0.51 18.20
CA GLU A 31 -15.33 -1.17 18.60
C GLU A 31 -16.47 -0.88 17.63
N MET A 32 -16.56 0.38 17.17
CA MET A 32 -17.56 0.77 16.19
C MET A 32 -17.37 0.03 14.87
N MET A 33 -16.13 -0.12 14.42
CA MET A 33 -15.79 -0.86 13.20
C MET A 33 -16.09 -2.35 13.34
N LEU A 34 -15.69 -2.96 14.46
CA LEU A 34 -15.92 -4.39 14.73
C LEU A 34 -17.39 -4.78 14.62
N ASN A 35 -18.30 -3.93 15.09
CA ASN A 35 -19.73 -4.23 15.08
C ASN A 35 -20.45 -3.77 13.80
N HIS A 36 -19.77 -3.11 12.87
CA HIS A 36 -20.36 -2.65 11.61
C HIS A 36 -21.01 -3.75 10.76
N PRO A 37 -20.44 -4.99 10.64
CA PRO A 37 -21.08 -6.05 9.87
C PRO A 37 -22.50 -6.39 10.32
N LEU A 38 -22.83 -6.09 11.58
CA LEU A 38 -24.15 -6.33 12.18
C LEU A 38 -25.14 -5.19 11.88
N LYS A 39 -24.64 -3.96 11.66
CA LYS A 39 -25.46 -2.79 11.35
C LYS A 39 -25.92 -2.76 9.89
N GLU A 40 -25.09 -3.27 8.98
CA GLU A 40 -25.35 -3.28 7.53
C GLU A 40 -25.40 -4.71 6.98
N PRO A 41 -26.48 -5.47 7.26
CA PRO A 41 -26.57 -6.89 6.91
C PRO A 41 -26.59 -7.17 5.40
N TRP A 42 -26.92 -6.17 4.57
CA TRP A 42 -26.97 -6.33 3.12
C TRP A 42 -25.62 -6.74 2.51
N ILE A 43 -24.52 -6.36 3.17
CA ILE A 43 -23.17 -6.72 2.76
C ILE A 43 -23.00 -8.25 2.77
N GLN A 44 -23.58 -8.93 3.77
CA GLN A 44 -23.53 -10.38 3.87
C GLN A 44 -24.32 -11.06 2.75
N TYR A 45 -25.47 -10.49 2.33
CA TYR A 45 -26.19 -10.99 1.17
C TYR A 45 -25.39 -10.84 -0.13
N GLY A 46 -24.59 -9.77 -0.25
CA GLY A 46 -23.64 -9.60 -1.35
C GLY A 46 -22.61 -10.74 -1.40
N VAL A 47 -21.98 -11.04 -0.25
CA VAL A 47 -21.00 -12.14 -0.14
C VAL A 47 -21.65 -13.52 -0.38
N ILE A 48 -22.86 -13.77 0.13
CA ILE A 48 -23.62 -15.00 -0.15
C ILE A 48 -23.88 -15.16 -1.64
N SER A 49 -24.24 -14.07 -2.33
CA SER A 49 -24.48 -14.08 -3.77
C SER A 49 -23.22 -14.42 -4.57
N LEU A 50 -22.06 -13.91 -4.16
CA LEU A 50 -20.76 -14.27 -4.72
C LEU A 50 -20.39 -15.73 -4.42
N GLY A 51 -20.70 -16.23 -3.22
CA GLY A 51 -20.53 -17.64 -2.87
C GLY A 51 -21.37 -18.56 -3.75
N LEU A 52 -22.65 -18.21 -3.97
CA LEU A 52 -23.54 -18.93 -4.89
C LEU A 52 -23.01 -18.90 -6.33
N TRP A 53 -22.52 -17.75 -6.79
CA TRP A 53 -21.87 -17.64 -8.10
C TRP A 53 -20.72 -18.64 -8.25
N LEU A 54 -19.81 -18.70 -7.28
CA LEU A 54 -18.67 -19.63 -7.29
C LEU A 54 -19.05 -21.11 -7.32
N LEU A 55 -20.19 -21.50 -6.73
CA LEU A 55 -20.67 -22.89 -6.80
C LEU A 55 -20.94 -23.35 -8.24
N PHE A 56 -21.32 -22.42 -9.12
CA PHE A 56 -21.67 -22.72 -10.51
C PHE A 56 -20.62 -22.27 -11.52
N SER A 57 -19.68 -21.39 -11.14
CA SER A 57 -18.64 -20.87 -12.03
C SER A 57 -17.82 -21.96 -12.74
N PRO A 58 -17.28 -23.00 -12.07
CA PRO A 58 -16.45 -23.99 -12.75
C PRO A 58 -17.19 -24.75 -13.86
N PHE A 59 -18.47 -25.04 -13.63
CA PHE A 59 -19.33 -25.79 -14.55
C PHE A 59 -19.85 -24.95 -15.72
N THR A 60 -19.89 -23.63 -15.56
CA THR A 60 -20.42 -22.69 -16.56
C THR A 60 -19.33 -22.00 -17.39
N LEU A 61 -18.16 -21.78 -16.79
CA LEU A 61 -17.02 -21.08 -17.41
C LEU A 61 -16.00 -22.03 -18.05
N GLY A 62 -16.23 -23.34 -18.02
CA GLY A 62 -15.40 -24.33 -18.71
C GLY A 62 -14.03 -24.50 -18.08
N TYR A 63 -13.95 -24.63 -16.75
CA TYR A 63 -12.68 -24.83 -16.06
C TYR A 63 -12.05 -26.16 -16.48
N GLU A 64 -10.79 -26.12 -16.91
CA GLU A 64 -10.04 -27.36 -17.24
C GLU A 64 -9.37 -27.99 -16.01
N SER A 65 -9.09 -27.20 -14.96
CA SER A 65 -8.46 -27.70 -13.74
C SER A 65 -9.50 -28.20 -12.75
N THR A 66 -9.50 -29.51 -12.48
CA THR A 66 -10.36 -30.13 -11.46
C THR A 66 -10.07 -29.61 -10.06
N LEU A 67 -8.80 -29.34 -9.73
CA LEU A 67 -8.40 -28.82 -8.41
C LEU A 67 -8.94 -27.40 -8.19
N LEU A 68 -8.80 -26.53 -9.19
CA LEU A 68 -9.34 -25.18 -9.12
C LEU A 68 -10.87 -25.20 -9.01
N SER A 69 -11.53 -26.09 -9.76
CA SER A 69 -12.99 -26.26 -9.71
C SER A 69 -13.47 -26.62 -8.30
N TRP A 70 -12.81 -27.55 -7.62
CA TRP A 70 -13.15 -27.90 -6.23
C TRP A 70 -12.81 -26.80 -5.25
N SER A 71 -11.70 -26.08 -5.45
CA SER A 71 -11.33 -24.91 -4.64
C SER A 71 -12.46 -23.87 -4.66
N ASP A 72 -13.00 -23.55 -5.84
CA ASP A 72 -14.07 -22.57 -6.00
C ASP A 72 -15.38 -23.03 -5.35
N VAL A 73 -15.76 -24.29 -5.56
CA VAL A 73 -16.98 -24.86 -4.95
C VAL A 73 -16.88 -24.83 -3.42
N ILE A 74 -15.75 -25.28 -2.86
CA ILE A 74 -15.53 -25.25 -1.40
C ILE A 74 -15.54 -23.81 -0.89
N THR A 75 -14.85 -22.91 -1.60
CA THR A 75 -14.80 -21.49 -1.25
C THR A 75 -16.20 -20.86 -1.26
N GLY A 76 -17.02 -21.18 -2.25
CA GLY A 76 -18.42 -20.73 -2.34
C GLY A 76 -19.24 -21.14 -1.12
N PHE A 77 -19.14 -22.41 -0.69
CA PHE A 77 -19.80 -22.87 0.54
C PHE A 77 -19.27 -22.19 1.80
N VAL A 78 -17.96 -21.94 1.89
CA VAL A 78 -17.36 -21.25 3.04
C VAL A 78 -17.87 -19.81 3.13
N LEU A 79 -17.92 -19.06 2.02
CA LEU A 79 -18.46 -17.70 1.99
C LEU A 79 -19.92 -17.65 2.44
N ILE A 80 -20.76 -18.55 1.92
CA ILE A 80 -22.17 -18.65 2.31
C ILE A 80 -22.28 -18.97 3.81
N GLY A 81 -21.50 -19.93 4.29
CA GLY A 81 -21.52 -20.36 5.69
C GLY A 81 -21.10 -19.26 6.65
N LEU A 82 -19.98 -18.59 6.39
CA LEU A 82 -19.47 -17.50 7.23
C LEU A 82 -20.43 -16.31 7.27
N SER A 83 -20.94 -15.87 6.11
CA SER A 83 -21.93 -14.79 6.07
C SER A 83 -23.25 -15.16 6.75
N THR A 84 -23.70 -16.42 6.64
CA THR A 84 -24.87 -16.91 7.38
C THR A 84 -24.62 -16.88 8.89
N VAL A 85 -23.42 -17.26 9.35
CA VAL A 85 -23.04 -17.19 10.76
C VAL A 85 -23.05 -15.74 11.27
N THR A 86 -22.56 -14.78 10.48
CA THR A 86 -22.65 -13.35 10.85
C THR A 86 -24.10 -12.90 11.02
N LEU A 87 -25.00 -13.29 10.11
CA LEU A 87 -26.41 -12.90 10.19
C LEU A 87 -27.20 -13.59 11.30
N VAL A 88 -26.96 -14.88 11.54
CA VAL A 88 -27.77 -15.70 12.47
C VAL A 88 -27.23 -15.67 13.90
N ARG A 89 -25.90 -15.63 14.06
CA ARG A 89 -25.25 -15.64 15.38
C ARG A 89 -24.69 -14.28 15.78
N GLU A 90 -24.96 -13.24 14.99
CA GLU A 90 -24.48 -11.88 15.21
C GLU A 90 -22.97 -11.82 15.49
N ASN A 91 -22.19 -12.68 14.81
CA ASN A 91 -20.75 -12.77 14.99
C ASN A 91 -20.01 -11.96 13.93
N PRO A 92 -19.44 -10.79 14.26
CA PRO A 92 -18.74 -9.94 13.30
C PRO A 92 -17.43 -10.57 12.80
N TRP A 93 -16.77 -11.41 13.59
CA TRP A 93 -15.52 -12.07 13.20
C TRP A 93 -15.69 -12.99 12.00
N ALA A 94 -16.88 -13.60 11.84
CA ALA A 94 -17.18 -14.42 10.67
C ALA A 94 -17.21 -13.58 9.37
N SER A 95 -17.57 -12.30 9.47
CA SER A 95 -17.51 -11.37 8.33
C SER A 95 -16.08 -11.05 7.95
N TYR A 96 -15.22 -10.75 8.93
CA TYR A 96 -13.80 -10.51 8.66
C TYR A 96 -13.08 -11.76 8.16
N ALA A 97 -13.52 -12.95 8.56
CA ALA A 97 -12.99 -14.20 8.02
C ALA A 97 -13.17 -14.32 6.50
N ASN A 98 -14.25 -13.75 5.92
CA ASN A 98 -14.46 -13.72 4.47
C ASN A 98 -13.38 -12.92 3.74
N ALA A 99 -12.71 -11.96 4.37
CA ALA A 99 -11.59 -11.25 3.76
C ALA A 99 -10.41 -12.19 3.43
N PHE A 100 -10.11 -13.14 4.32
CA PHE A 100 -9.09 -14.17 4.08
C PHE A 100 -9.51 -15.16 2.99
N VAL A 101 -10.81 -15.43 2.87
CA VAL A 101 -11.35 -16.25 1.79
C VAL A 101 -11.23 -15.50 0.45
N GLY A 102 -11.48 -14.20 0.43
CA GLY A 102 -11.21 -13.34 -0.73
C GLY A 102 -9.73 -13.33 -1.11
N LEU A 103 -8.83 -13.26 -0.13
CA LEU A 103 -7.38 -13.37 -0.36
C LEU A 103 -7.00 -14.74 -0.94
N TRP A 104 -7.61 -15.82 -0.46
CA TRP A 104 -7.44 -17.15 -1.03
C TRP A 104 -7.87 -17.20 -2.50
N LEU A 105 -9.00 -16.60 -2.87
CA LEU A 105 -9.46 -16.52 -4.26
C LEU A 105 -8.47 -15.77 -5.17
N LEU A 106 -7.79 -14.74 -4.68
CA LEU A 106 -6.72 -14.07 -5.45
C LEU A 106 -5.51 -14.98 -5.70
N MET A 107 -5.22 -15.90 -4.76
CA MET A 107 -4.06 -16.78 -4.79
C MET A 107 -4.33 -18.13 -5.47
N ALA A 108 -5.54 -18.67 -5.34
CA ALA A 108 -5.94 -19.98 -5.85
C ALA A 108 -5.59 -20.22 -7.33
N PRO A 109 -5.90 -19.31 -8.27
CA PRO A 109 -5.54 -19.54 -9.67
C PRO A 109 -4.02 -19.54 -9.91
N LEU A 110 -3.23 -18.91 -9.05
CA LEU A 110 -1.77 -18.96 -9.14
C LEU A 110 -1.23 -20.27 -8.58
N VAL A 111 -1.73 -20.70 -7.40
CA VAL A 111 -1.34 -21.95 -6.75
C VAL A 111 -1.65 -23.15 -7.63
N PHE A 112 -2.84 -23.18 -8.23
CA PHE A 112 -3.27 -24.27 -9.11
C PHE A 112 -2.87 -24.09 -10.58
N HIS A 113 -2.08 -23.06 -10.90
CA HIS A 113 -1.63 -22.76 -12.27
C HIS A 113 -2.79 -22.78 -13.27
N ALA A 114 -3.76 -21.88 -13.06
CA ALA A 114 -5.03 -21.85 -13.77
C ALA A 114 -4.83 -21.93 -15.30
N PRO A 115 -5.23 -23.05 -15.94
CA PRO A 115 -5.00 -23.24 -17.36
C PRO A 115 -5.88 -22.35 -18.23
N THR A 116 -7.02 -21.88 -17.69
CA THR A 116 -7.99 -21.07 -18.42
C THR A 116 -7.95 -19.62 -17.95
N ALA A 117 -8.02 -18.70 -18.90
CA ALA A 117 -8.14 -17.27 -18.62
C ALA A 117 -9.45 -16.93 -17.88
N ALA A 118 -10.51 -17.71 -18.13
CA ALA A 118 -11.81 -17.54 -17.48
C ALA A 118 -11.72 -17.80 -15.97
N GLY A 119 -11.06 -18.87 -15.54
CA GLY A 119 -10.88 -19.16 -14.12
C GLY A 119 -10.01 -18.12 -13.42
N TYR A 120 -8.88 -17.75 -14.04
CA TYR A 120 -8.03 -16.70 -13.48
C TYR A 120 -8.76 -15.36 -13.33
N LEU A 121 -9.53 -14.94 -14.34
CA LEU A 121 -10.33 -13.73 -14.29
C LEU A 121 -11.44 -13.80 -13.21
N ASN A 122 -12.19 -14.89 -13.18
CA ASN A 122 -13.31 -15.08 -12.25
C ASN A 122 -12.83 -15.00 -10.80
N ASP A 123 -11.80 -15.75 -10.44
CA ASP A 123 -11.34 -15.83 -9.05
C ASP A 123 -10.70 -14.52 -8.61
N THR A 124 -9.96 -13.86 -9.50
CA THR A 124 -9.42 -12.52 -9.24
C THR A 124 -10.55 -11.52 -8.98
N LEU A 125 -11.58 -11.50 -9.82
CA LEU A 125 -12.69 -10.56 -9.70
C LEU A 125 -13.52 -10.83 -8.44
N VAL A 126 -13.91 -12.08 -8.22
CA VAL A 126 -14.71 -12.47 -7.05
C VAL A 126 -13.89 -12.24 -5.77
N GLY A 127 -12.60 -12.57 -5.74
CA GLY A 127 -11.72 -12.30 -4.62
C GLY A 127 -11.66 -10.81 -4.26
N VAL A 128 -11.47 -9.93 -5.26
CA VAL A 128 -11.51 -8.47 -5.07
C VAL A 128 -12.86 -8.02 -4.50
N LEU A 129 -13.98 -8.52 -5.06
CA LEU A 129 -15.32 -8.14 -4.61
C LEU A 129 -15.61 -8.62 -3.18
N VAL A 130 -15.20 -9.85 -2.83
CA VAL A 130 -15.35 -10.38 -1.47
C VAL A 130 -14.58 -9.53 -0.47
N ILE A 131 -13.34 -9.13 -0.76
CA ILE A 131 -12.55 -8.23 0.11
C ILE A 131 -13.23 -6.86 0.21
N MET A 132 -13.72 -6.33 -0.91
CA MET A 132 -14.41 -5.04 -0.96
C MET A 132 -15.67 -5.04 -0.07
N PHE A 133 -16.52 -6.05 -0.19
CA PHE A 133 -17.70 -6.20 0.67
C PHE A 133 -17.27 -6.42 2.12
N SER A 134 -16.36 -7.36 2.39
CA SER A 134 -16.06 -7.82 3.75
C SER A 134 -15.23 -6.86 4.60
N VAL A 135 -14.52 -5.91 3.99
CA VAL A 135 -13.61 -4.99 4.70
C VAL A 135 -13.84 -3.54 4.28
N ILE A 136 -13.75 -3.23 2.99
CA ILE A 136 -13.68 -1.84 2.52
C ILE A 136 -14.97 -1.08 2.80
N ILE A 137 -16.12 -1.66 2.45
CA ILE A 137 -17.42 -1.00 2.63
C ILE A 137 -17.71 -0.76 4.12
N MET A 138 -17.26 -1.68 5.00
CA MET A 138 -17.46 -1.56 6.44
C MET A 138 -16.59 -0.50 7.09
N MET A 139 -15.36 -0.31 6.57
CA MET A 139 -14.36 0.59 7.16
C MET A 139 -14.41 2.01 6.61
N ARG A 140 -15.46 2.39 5.87
CA ARG A 140 -15.62 3.73 5.29
C ARG A 140 -16.44 4.69 6.16
N MET A 141 -16.65 4.38 7.43
CA MET A 141 -17.35 5.27 8.35
C MET A 141 -16.55 6.55 8.59
N GLU A 142 -17.22 7.69 8.46
CA GLU A 142 -16.69 8.97 8.94
C GLU A 142 -16.67 8.95 10.46
N MET A 143 -15.60 9.50 11.03
CA MET A 143 -15.37 9.49 12.46
C MET A 143 -15.11 10.90 12.96
N ASP A 144 -15.87 11.28 13.99
CA ASP A 144 -15.75 12.57 14.65
C ASP A 144 -14.39 12.74 15.34
N GLY A 145 -13.94 13.99 15.44
CA GLY A 145 -12.66 14.39 16.05
C GLY A 145 -11.65 14.93 15.04
N ALA A 146 -10.45 15.23 15.53
CA ALA A 146 -9.42 15.87 14.72
C ALA A 146 -9.03 15.03 13.49
N THR A 147 -8.93 15.70 12.34
CA THR A 147 -8.55 15.07 11.08
C THR A 147 -7.06 15.28 10.76
N ILE A 148 -6.48 16.38 11.25
CA ILE A 148 -5.06 16.72 11.06
C ILE A 148 -4.28 16.29 12.32
N PRO A 149 -3.11 15.65 12.17
CA PRO A 149 -2.27 15.32 13.32
C PRO A 149 -1.71 16.58 14.01
N GLU A 150 -1.47 16.49 15.31
CA GLU A 150 -0.97 17.62 16.11
C GLU A 150 0.37 18.16 15.57
N GLY A 151 0.43 19.46 15.30
CA GLY A 151 1.61 20.13 14.76
C GLY A 151 1.89 19.86 13.27
N TRP A 152 0.91 19.31 12.54
CA TRP A 152 1.00 19.12 11.09
C TRP A 152 0.31 20.24 10.32
N SER A 153 0.87 20.57 9.16
CA SER A 153 0.31 21.59 8.26
C SER A 153 -0.80 21.09 7.33
N TYR A 154 -0.94 19.77 7.17
CA TYR A 154 -1.93 19.10 6.33
C TYR A 154 -2.33 17.73 6.88
N ASN A 155 -3.37 17.12 6.31
CA ASN A 155 -3.81 15.77 6.65
C ASN A 155 -3.28 14.70 5.67
N PRO A 156 -2.47 13.72 6.14
CA PRO A 156 -1.89 12.68 5.28
C PRO A 156 -2.88 11.57 4.85
N SER A 157 -4.04 11.45 5.51
CA SER A 157 -5.05 10.43 5.18
C SER A 157 -6.13 10.92 4.21
N THR A 158 -5.97 12.12 3.62
CA THR A 158 -6.96 12.69 2.71
C THR A 158 -7.18 11.82 1.47
N ALA A 159 -8.39 11.83 0.92
CA ALA A 159 -8.68 11.12 -0.33
C ALA A 159 -7.81 11.62 -1.51
N ALA A 160 -7.42 12.90 -1.49
CA ALA A 160 -6.54 13.47 -2.50
C ALA A 160 -5.14 12.85 -2.45
N GLN A 161 -4.52 12.73 -1.28
CA GLN A 161 -3.23 12.07 -1.14
C GLN A 161 -3.26 10.57 -1.47
N ARG A 162 -4.37 9.90 -1.17
CA ARG A 162 -4.55 8.48 -1.47
C ARG A 162 -4.79 8.19 -2.95
N ALA A 163 -5.31 9.17 -3.72
CA ALA A 163 -5.64 8.95 -5.12
C ALA A 163 -4.43 8.51 -5.98
N PRO A 164 -3.24 9.14 -5.88
CA PRO A 164 -2.03 8.64 -6.55
C PRO A 164 -1.61 7.23 -6.12
N LEU A 165 -1.69 6.91 -4.81
CA LEU A 165 -1.37 5.57 -4.29
C LEU A 165 -2.29 4.52 -4.92
N ILE A 166 -3.60 4.78 -4.94
CA ILE A 166 -4.61 3.92 -5.56
C ILE A 166 -4.37 3.78 -7.06
N ALA A 167 -4.10 4.89 -7.76
CA ALA A 167 -3.87 4.88 -9.20
C ALA A 167 -2.62 4.06 -9.57
N LEU A 168 -1.53 4.20 -8.79
CA LEU A 168 -0.30 3.44 -8.98
C LEU A 168 -0.49 1.95 -8.64
N GLY A 169 -1.23 1.64 -7.56
CA GLY A 169 -1.61 0.26 -7.23
C GLY A 169 -2.45 -0.39 -8.33
N LEU A 170 -3.46 0.31 -8.86
CA LEU A 170 -4.27 -0.18 -9.98
C LEU A 170 -3.43 -0.35 -11.26
N PHE A 171 -2.54 0.59 -11.55
CA PHE A 171 -1.61 0.48 -12.68
C PHE A 171 -0.73 -0.77 -12.54
N GLY A 172 -0.12 -0.98 -11.37
CA GLY A 172 0.67 -2.16 -11.05
C GLY A 172 -0.16 -3.44 -11.19
N PHE A 173 -1.39 -3.45 -10.68
CA PHE A 173 -2.31 -4.59 -10.78
C PHE A 173 -2.55 -4.98 -12.25
N PHE A 174 -2.93 -4.02 -13.10
CA PHE A 174 -3.22 -4.33 -14.51
C PHE A 174 -1.98 -4.78 -15.27
N VAL A 175 -0.83 -4.16 -15.03
CA VAL A 175 0.45 -4.53 -15.65
C VAL A 175 0.90 -5.92 -15.21
N SER A 176 0.88 -6.20 -13.90
CA SER A 176 1.23 -7.50 -13.35
C SER A 176 0.26 -8.60 -13.77
N ARG A 177 -1.04 -8.33 -13.79
CA ARG A 177 -2.06 -9.27 -14.30
C ARG A 177 -1.85 -9.60 -15.77
N TYR A 178 -1.49 -8.61 -16.58
CA TYR A 178 -1.17 -8.81 -18.00
C TYR A 178 0.05 -9.72 -18.19
N MET A 179 1.12 -9.49 -17.43
CA MET A 179 2.30 -10.36 -17.46
C MET A 179 2.02 -11.75 -16.89
N ALA A 180 1.18 -11.87 -15.86
CA ALA A 180 0.74 -13.16 -15.32
C ALA A 180 -0.03 -13.99 -16.35
N ALA A 181 -0.86 -13.34 -17.18
CA ALA A 181 -1.56 -14.01 -18.28
C ALA A 181 -0.58 -14.63 -19.29
N TYR A 182 0.59 -14.03 -19.52
CA TYR A 182 1.64 -14.65 -20.34
C TYR A 182 2.26 -15.85 -19.64
N GLN A 183 2.61 -15.73 -18.36
CA GLN A 183 3.24 -16.81 -17.59
C GLN A 183 2.32 -18.02 -17.37
N LEU A 184 1.01 -17.80 -17.25
CA LEU A 184 -0.01 -18.85 -17.20
C LEU A 184 -0.37 -19.41 -18.58
N GLY A 185 0.21 -18.89 -19.66
CA GLY A 185 0.01 -19.38 -21.03
C GLY A 185 -1.31 -18.96 -21.68
N HIS A 186 -2.01 -17.96 -21.15
CA HIS A 186 -3.25 -17.43 -21.74
C HIS A 186 -2.98 -16.55 -22.96
N ILE A 187 -1.80 -15.94 -23.04
CA ILE A 187 -1.32 -15.14 -24.17
C ILE A 187 0.10 -15.56 -24.55
N ASN A 188 0.45 -15.42 -25.82
CA ASN A 188 1.75 -15.88 -26.35
C ASN A 188 2.79 -14.76 -26.54
N ALA A 189 2.41 -13.50 -26.26
CA ALA A 189 3.29 -12.35 -26.44
C ALA A 189 2.97 -11.27 -25.40
N VAL A 190 4.00 -10.50 -25.03
CA VAL A 190 3.89 -9.35 -24.13
C VAL A 190 4.37 -8.11 -24.87
N TRP A 191 3.73 -6.99 -24.59
CA TRP A 191 4.05 -5.71 -25.21
C TRP A 191 5.20 -5.04 -24.48
N ASP A 192 6.26 -4.71 -25.21
CA ASP A 192 7.43 -4.00 -24.70
C ASP A 192 7.91 -2.95 -25.71
N PRO A 193 7.65 -1.66 -25.46
CA PRO A 193 7.92 -0.59 -26.42
C PRO A 193 9.40 -0.18 -26.49
N VAL A 194 10.19 -0.45 -25.44
CA VAL A 194 11.60 0.02 -25.37
C VAL A 194 12.57 -1.13 -25.64
N PHE A 195 12.29 -2.33 -25.15
CA PHE A 195 13.24 -3.45 -25.18
C PHE A 195 12.79 -4.63 -26.04
N GLY A 196 11.67 -4.51 -26.78
CA GLY A 196 11.23 -5.49 -27.78
C GLY A 196 10.92 -6.86 -27.19
N THR A 197 11.84 -7.82 -27.28
CA THR A 197 11.65 -9.15 -26.66
C THR A 197 12.15 -9.22 -25.21
N GLY A 198 12.67 -8.12 -24.65
CA GLY A 198 13.26 -8.07 -23.30
C GLY A 198 12.31 -8.53 -22.20
N THR A 199 11.07 -8.03 -22.19
CA THR A 199 10.05 -8.47 -21.22
C THR A 199 9.81 -9.99 -21.28
N VAL A 200 9.70 -10.58 -22.48
CA VAL A 200 9.53 -12.04 -22.64
C VAL A 200 10.73 -12.80 -22.06
N GLN A 201 11.96 -12.37 -22.36
CA GLN A 201 13.17 -13.00 -21.84
C GLN A 201 13.24 -12.97 -20.30
N ILE A 202 12.74 -11.89 -19.69
CA ILE A 202 12.67 -11.76 -18.23
C ILE A 202 11.60 -12.67 -17.62
N LEU A 203 10.41 -12.71 -18.21
CA LEU A 203 9.33 -13.59 -17.74
C LEU A 203 9.66 -15.07 -17.91
N ASP A 204 10.51 -15.42 -18.89
CA ASP A 204 10.99 -16.78 -19.12
C ASP A 204 12.31 -17.11 -18.41
N SER A 205 12.87 -16.18 -17.64
CA SER A 205 14.16 -16.32 -16.98
C SER A 205 14.15 -17.36 -15.85
N SER A 206 15.34 -17.83 -15.47
CA SER A 206 15.53 -18.73 -14.31
C SER A 206 15.12 -18.07 -12.99
N VAL A 207 15.24 -16.75 -12.87
CA VAL A 207 14.81 -15.97 -11.69
C VAL A 207 13.30 -16.05 -11.53
N SER A 208 12.57 -15.81 -12.62
CA SER A 208 11.11 -15.88 -12.63
C SER A 208 10.61 -17.31 -12.37
N LYS A 209 11.24 -18.30 -13.02
CA LYS A 209 10.93 -19.73 -12.85
C LYS A 209 11.38 -20.31 -11.50
N ALA A 210 12.12 -19.56 -10.68
CA ALA A 210 12.51 -20.01 -9.33
C ALA A 210 11.36 -19.91 -8.32
N PHE A 211 10.35 -19.09 -8.60
CA PHE A 211 9.17 -19.00 -7.75
C PHE A 211 8.22 -20.19 -7.99
N PRO A 212 7.54 -20.70 -6.94
CA PRO A 212 6.62 -21.82 -7.06
C PRO A 212 5.32 -21.49 -7.82
N VAL A 213 5.06 -20.20 -8.02
CA VAL A 213 3.91 -19.64 -8.74
C VAL A 213 4.40 -18.47 -9.59
N SER A 214 3.58 -18.00 -10.52
CA SER A 214 3.84 -16.80 -11.33
C SER A 214 4.22 -15.60 -10.45
N ASP A 215 5.43 -15.08 -10.63
CA ASP A 215 5.93 -13.89 -9.92
C ASP A 215 5.14 -12.64 -10.31
N ALA A 216 4.78 -12.49 -11.58
CA ALA A 216 3.88 -11.43 -12.05
C ALA A 216 2.49 -11.59 -11.43
N GLY A 217 2.00 -12.83 -11.25
CA GLY A 217 0.76 -13.13 -10.55
C GLY A 217 0.81 -12.71 -9.08
N LEU A 218 1.89 -13.03 -8.36
CA LEU A 218 2.11 -12.57 -6.99
C LEU A 218 2.13 -11.04 -6.92
N GLY A 219 2.78 -10.38 -7.89
CA GLY A 219 2.73 -8.94 -8.04
C GLY A 219 1.31 -8.42 -8.22
N ALA A 220 0.48 -9.08 -9.03
CA ALA A 220 -0.92 -8.69 -9.22
C ALA A 220 -1.72 -8.79 -7.92
N VAL A 221 -1.51 -9.85 -7.12
CA VAL A 221 -2.16 -9.98 -5.80
C VAL A 221 -1.72 -8.87 -4.85
N ALA A 222 -0.41 -8.60 -4.76
CA ALA A 222 0.13 -7.52 -3.93
C ALA A 222 -0.47 -6.16 -4.32
N TYR A 223 -0.44 -5.81 -5.61
CA TYR A 223 -0.98 -4.55 -6.10
C TYR A 223 -2.51 -4.43 -5.94
N ALA A 224 -3.25 -5.54 -6.04
CA ALA A 224 -4.67 -5.55 -5.75
C ALA A 224 -4.92 -5.22 -4.26
N ILE A 225 -4.18 -5.85 -3.35
CA ILE A 225 -4.26 -5.58 -1.91
C ILE A 225 -3.89 -4.11 -1.62
N GLU A 226 -2.80 -3.61 -2.20
CA GLU A 226 -2.38 -2.20 -2.04
C GLU A 226 -3.47 -1.23 -2.48
N ALA A 227 -4.06 -1.44 -3.66
CA ALA A 227 -5.14 -0.60 -4.17
C ALA A 227 -6.37 -0.67 -3.25
N LEU A 228 -6.76 -1.87 -2.81
CA LEU A 228 -7.90 -2.11 -1.91
C LEU A 228 -7.70 -1.45 -0.54
N MET A 229 -6.49 -1.53 0.03
CA MET A 229 -6.14 -0.85 1.28
C MET A 229 -6.15 0.68 1.11
N GLY A 230 -5.73 1.20 -0.05
CA GLY A 230 -5.80 2.63 -0.34
C GLY A 230 -7.24 3.17 -0.34
N PHE A 231 -8.21 2.39 -0.80
CA PHE A 231 -9.64 2.73 -0.74
C PHE A 231 -10.24 2.67 0.68
N MET A 232 -9.53 2.06 1.63
CA MET A 232 -10.04 1.81 2.97
C MET A 232 -9.89 3.04 3.87
N GLY A 233 -10.88 3.30 4.73
CA GLY A 233 -10.83 4.37 5.73
C GLY A 233 -11.13 5.78 5.21
N ASP A 234 -11.32 6.68 6.17
CA ASP A 234 -11.60 8.10 5.94
C ASP A 234 -10.37 8.99 6.26
N LYS A 235 -10.52 10.31 6.24
CA LYS A 235 -9.52 11.33 6.60
C LYS A 235 -8.94 11.19 8.01
N SER A 236 -9.59 10.44 8.89
CA SER A 236 -9.14 10.15 10.25
C SER A 236 -8.42 8.79 10.37
N ARG A 237 -8.21 8.08 9.25
CA ARG A 237 -7.63 6.73 9.20
C ARG A 237 -6.32 6.57 9.97
N TRP A 238 -5.40 7.55 9.87
CA TRP A 238 -4.13 7.53 10.59
C TRP A 238 -4.30 7.35 12.10
N ARG A 239 -5.43 7.80 12.67
CA ARG A 239 -5.76 7.64 14.09
C ARG A 239 -6.76 6.55 14.41
N THR A 240 -7.70 6.27 13.52
CA THR A 240 -8.80 5.31 13.78
C THR A 240 -8.38 3.88 13.48
N MET A 241 -7.45 3.68 12.54
CA MET A 241 -6.96 2.35 12.14
C MET A 241 -5.43 2.28 12.04
N PRO A 242 -4.68 2.46 13.15
CA PRO A 242 -3.21 2.35 13.13
C PRO A 242 -2.73 0.99 12.60
N TRP A 243 -3.46 -0.08 12.89
CA TRP A 243 -3.17 -1.42 12.41
C TRP A 243 -3.11 -1.50 10.88
N MET A 244 -4.06 -0.88 10.19
CA MET A 244 -4.09 -0.95 8.73
C MET A 244 -3.06 -0.04 8.10
N VAL A 245 -2.85 1.18 8.61
CA VAL A 245 -1.74 2.04 8.15
C VAL A 245 -0.41 1.32 8.29
N SER A 246 -0.23 0.57 9.38
CA SER A 246 0.94 -0.27 9.60
C SER A 246 1.06 -1.38 8.55
N PHE A 247 0.00 -2.15 8.30
CA PHE A 247 0.03 -3.17 7.25
C PHE A 247 0.26 -2.58 5.86
N PHE A 248 -0.32 -1.42 5.56
CA PHE A 248 -0.12 -0.75 4.28
C PHE A 248 1.35 -0.37 4.10
N GLY A 249 1.99 0.20 5.13
CA GLY A 249 3.42 0.45 5.14
C GLY A 249 4.28 -0.82 5.00
N ILE A 250 3.89 -1.92 5.68
CA ILE A 250 4.59 -3.22 5.60
C ILE A 250 4.45 -3.87 4.23
N VAL A 251 3.33 -3.66 3.53
CA VAL A 251 3.15 -4.15 2.16
C VAL A 251 4.00 -3.28 1.23
N VAL A 252 3.80 -1.96 1.24
CA VAL A 252 4.44 -1.04 0.27
C VAL A 252 5.97 -0.97 0.43
N ILE A 253 6.51 -0.86 1.65
CA ILE A 253 7.95 -0.61 1.85
C ILE A 253 8.80 -1.87 1.58
N PRO A 254 8.59 -3.01 2.28
CA PRO A 254 9.23 -4.28 1.96
C PRO A 254 9.04 -4.76 0.52
N LEU A 255 7.82 -4.72 -0.04
CA LEU A 255 7.62 -5.16 -1.42
C LEU A 255 8.29 -4.22 -2.42
N GLY A 256 8.33 -2.92 -2.12
CA GLY A 256 9.13 -1.94 -2.86
C GLY A 256 10.61 -2.29 -2.91
N PHE A 257 11.17 -2.71 -1.78
CA PHE A 257 12.55 -3.19 -1.74
C PHE A 257 12.75 -4.45 -2.60
N VAL A 258 11.85 -5.43 -2.52
CA VAL A 258 11.90 -6.64 -3.37
C VAL A 258 11.83 -6.26 -4.86
N GLN A 259 10.98 -5.31 -5.24
CA GLN A 259 10.87 -4.82 -6.62
C GLN A 259 12.16 -4.14 -7.10
N VAL A 260 12.83 -3.37 -6.26
CA VAL A 260 14.14 -2.80 -6.58
C VAL A 260 15.16 -3.92 -6.84
N LEU A 261 15.18 -4.96 -6.02
CA LEU A 261 16.06 -6.13 -6.24
C LEU A 261 15.74 -6.87 -7.54
N LEU A 262 14.45 -7.04 -7.88
CA LEU A 262 14.04 -7.65 -9.15
C LEU A 262 14.44 -6.79 -10.35
N VAL A 263 14.37 -5.46 -10.24
CA VAL A 263 14.86 -4.55 -11.30
C VAL A 263 16.37 -4.64 -11.46
N ILE A 264 17.12 -4.72 -10.35
CA ILE A 264 18.58 -4.90 -10.36
C ILE A 264 18.96 -6.24 -10.99
N SER A 265 18.19 -7.31 -10.73
CA SER A 265 18.51 -8.64 -11.23
C SER A 265 18.32 -8.80 -12.74
N GLN A 266 17.46 -7.99 -13.37
CA GLN A 266 17.20 -8.01 -14.81
C GLN A 266 18.48 -7.85 -15.66
N PRO A 267 19.25 -6.74 -15.57
CA PRO A 267 20.48 -6.60 -16.34
C PRO A 267 21.60 -7.54 -15.87
N LEU A 268 21.68 -7.83 -14.56
CA LEU A 268 22.78 -8.62 -13.98
C LEU A 268 22.68 -10.11 -14.31
N LEU A 269 21.47 -10.68 -14.30
CA LEU A 269 21.26 -12.12 -14.45
C LEU A 269 20.68 -12.50 -15.82
N VAL A 270 19.87 -11.63 -16.43
CA VAL A 270 19.21 -11.90 -17.72
C VAL A 270 19.90 -11.14 -18.87
N GLY A 271 20.52 -9.99 -18.59
CA GLY A 271 21.17 -9.16 -19.59
C GLY A 271 20.20 -8.33 -20.44
N THR A 272 18.94 -8.19 -20.00
CA THR A 272 17.92 -7.38 -20.67
C THR A 272 17.09 -6.59 -19.66
N TRP A 273 16.13 -5.81 -20.14
CA TRP A 273 15.25 -4.99 -19.33
C TRP A 273 13.78 -5.23 -19.71
N CYS A 274 12.89 -5.02 -18.74
CA CYS A 274 11.45 -5.10 -18.93
C CYS A 274 10.85 -3.72 -18.71
N THR A 275 10.31 -3.11 -19.78
CA THR A 275 9.74 -1.75 -19.70
C THR A 275 8.64 -1.68 -18.63
N LEU A 276 7.72 -2.64 -18.66
CA LEU A 276 6.58 -2.69 -17.75
C LEU A 276 7.03 -2.85 -16.29
N CYS A 277 8.05 -3.68 -16.04
CA CYS A 277 8.61 -3.91 -14.73
C CYS A 277 9.31 -2.66 -14.18
N LEU A 278 10.07 -1.95 -15.03
CA LEU A 278 10.71 -0.68 -14.66
C LEU A 278 9.67 0.40 -14.31
N LEU A 279 8.60 0.53 -15.11
CA LEU A 279 7.51 1.47 -14.83
C LEU A 279 6.80 1.13 -13.53
N SER A 280 6.49 -0.15 -13.30
CA SER A 280 5.81 -0.63 -12.09
C SER A 280 6.67 -0.42 -10.83
N ALA A 281 7.96 -0.73 -10.90
CA ALA A 281 8.91 -0.53 -9.80
C ALA A 281 9.12 0.97 -9.52
N PHE A 282 9.24 1.80 -10.55
CA PHE A 282 9.34 3.26 -10.38
C PHE A 282 8.08 3.84 -9.74
N GLY A 283 6.90 3.39 -10.15
CA GLY A 283 5.63 3.74 -9.49
C GLY A 283 5.63 3.34 -8.01
N MET A 284 6.13 2.16 -7.67
CA MET A 284 6.21 1.69 -6.29
C MET A 284 7.15 2.54 -5.42
N LEU A 285 8.26 3.03 -5.97
CA LEU A 285 9.13 3.98 -5.26
C LEU A 285 8.39 5.28 -4.91
N TRP A 286 7.54 5.79 -5.81
CA TRP A 286 6.70 6.95 -5.52
C TRP A 286 5.62 6.64 -4.47
N MET A 287 5.06 5.43 -4.47
CA MET A 287 4.12 5.03 -3.43
C MET A 287 4.77 5.05 -2.05
N ILE A 288 6.03 4.61 -1.92
CA ILE A 288 6.78 4.73 -0.67
C ILE A 288 6.86 6.19 -0.23
N SER A 289 7.29 7.11 -1.11
CA SER A 289 7.43 8.53 -0.77
C SER A 289 6.14 9.17 -0.26
N LEU A 290 5.00 8.76 -0.85
CA LEU A 290 3.66 9.25 -0.52
C LEU A 290 3.00 8.53 0.67
N THR A 291 3.59 7.46 1.19
CA THR A 291 3.01 6.66 2.30
C THR A 291 3.73 6.94 3.63
N VAL A 292 4.99 7.39 3.58
CA VAL A 292 5.81 7.55 4.79
C VAL A 292 5.21 8.59 5.74
N ASP A 293 4.60 9.66 5.23
CA ASP A 293 3.96 10.69 6.05
C ASP A 293 2.84 10.11 6.92
N GLU A 294 1.94 9.32 6.35
CA GLU A 294 0.86 8.69 7.09
C GLU A 294 1.37 7.69 8.14
N VAL A 295 2.43 6.93 7.81
CA VAL A 295 3.09 6.02 8.76
C VAL A 295 3.72 6.79 9.91
N VAL A 296 4.33 7.96 9.64
CA VAL A 296 4.89 8.84 10.68
C VAL A 296 3.79 9.42 11.57
N ALA A 297 2.70 9.92 11.00
CA ALA A 297 1.55 10.44 11.75
C ALA A 297 0.94 9.38 12.68
N MET A 298 0.73 8.17 12.17
CA MET A 298 0.27 7.02 12.95
C MET A 298 1.27 6.65 14.06
N GLY A 299 2.57 6.64 13.77
CA GLY A 299 3.61 6.37 14.76
C GLY A 299 3.66 7.39 15.89
N GLN A 300 3.45 8.67 15.58
CA GLN A 300 3.34 9.75 16.58
C GLN A 300 2.14 9.54 17.50
N LEU A 301 0.99 9.13 16.95
CA LEU A 301 -0.18 8.80 17.75
C LEU A 301 0.08 7.63 18.70
N LEU A 302 0.63 6.52 18.21
CA LEU A 302 0.92 5.35 19.04
C LEU A 302 1.89 5.71 20.17
N LYS A 303 2.92 6.50 19.88
CA LYS A 303 3.86 7.00 20.89
C LYS A 303 3.16 7.85 21.95
N ARG A 304 2.26 8.75 21.54
CA ARG A 304 1.47 9.59 22.45
C ARG A 304 0.56 8.74 23.35
N ARG A 305 -0.23 7.83 22.78
CA ARG A 305 -1.15 6.95 23.54
C ARG A 305 -0.41 6.06 24.55
N VAL A 306 0.77 5.55 24.17
CA VAL A 306 1.62 4.79 25.10
C VAL A 306 2.16 5.68 26.22
N SER A 307 2.51 6.95 25.93
CA SER A 307 2.92 7.90 26.98
C SER A 307 1.78 8.32 27.92
N GLU A 308 0.54 8.27 27.45
CA GLU A 308 -0.69 8.48 28.24
C GLU A 308 -1.07 7.24 29.09
N GLY A 309 -0.32 6.14 28.99
CA GLY A 309 -0.51 4.92 29.79
C GLY A 309 -1.39 3.85 29.14
N VAL A 310 -1.83 4.03 27.89
CA VAL A 310 -2.59 3.01 27.14
C VAL A 310 -1.63 1.92 26.62
N SER A 311 -2.03 0.65 26.73
CA SER A 311 -1.21 -0.44 26.18
C SER A 311 -1.05 -0.30 24.66
N LEU A 312 0.16 -0.55 24.14
CA LEU A 312 0.44 -0.47 22.70
C LEU A 312 -0.51 -1.35 21.87
N TRP A 313 -0.87 -2.54 22.37
CA TRP A 313 -1.77 -3.45 21.69
C TRP A 313 -3.19 -2.88 21.55
N HIS A 314 -3.74 -2.28 22.61
CA HIS A 314 -5.04 -1.60 22.51
C HIS A 314 -4.95 -0.38 21.59
N ALA A 315 -3.94 0.48 21.74
CA ALA A 315 -3.78 1.66 20.89
C ALA A 315 -3.65 1.29 19.40
N PHE A 316 -3.00 0.17 19.09
CA PHE A 316 -2.81 -0.33 17.74
C PHE A 316 -4.11 -0.81 17.08
N TRP A 317 -4.91 -1.61 17.80
CA TRP A 317 -6.14 -2.19 17.25
C TRP A 317 -7.35 -1.27 17.33
N MET A 318 -7.45 -0.47 18.41
CA MET A 318 -8.63 0.34 18.69
C MET A 318 -8.50 1.79 18.21
N GLY A 319 -7.26 2.22 17.92
CA GLY A 319 -6.95 3.58 17.51
C GLY A 319 -7.00 4.58 18.65
N GLY A 320 -7.25 5.84 18.29
CA GLY A 320 -7.39 6.94 19.24
C GLY A 320 -8.49 7.92 18.83
N HIS A 321 -9.26 8.36 19.82
CA HIS A 321 -10.05 9.57 19.71
C HIS A 321 -9.17 10.76 20.10
N LEU A 322 -9.02 11.72 19.19
CA LEU A 322 -8.31 12.97 19.45
C LEU A 322 -9.33 14.09 19.26
N SER A 323 -9.59 14.88 20.30
CA SER A 323 -10.47 16.04 20.16
C SER A 323 -9.78 17.10 19.28
N GLU A 324 -10.56 17.99 18.67
CA GLU A 324 -10.00 19.11 17.88
C GLU A 324 -9.17 20.06 18.75
N GLU A 325 -9.52 20.20 20.02
CA GLU A 325 -8.78 21.00 21.02
C GLU A 325 -7.43 20.35 21.36
N ASP A 326 -7.39 19.03 21.56
CA ASP A 326 -6.16 18.27 21.84
C ASP A 326 -5.21 18.16 20.64
N ALA A 327 -5.71 18.46 19.44
CA ALA A 327 -4.92 18.53 18.22
C ALA A 327 -4.30 19.92 17.98
N GLY A 328 -4.66 20.93 18.79
CA GLY A 328 -4.14 22.29 18.68
C GLY A 328 -4.46 22.96 17.35
N LEU A 329 -5.68 22.76 16.82
CA LEU A 329 -6.12 23.32 15.54
C LEU A 329 -6.41 24.84 15.66
N ASP A 330 -5.37 25.63 15.94
CA ASP A 330 -5.47 27.08 16.19
C ASP A 330 -5.12 27.93 14.94
N GLY A 331 -5.02 27.35 13.74
CA GLY A 331 -4.49 28.03 12.54
C GLY A 331 -5.19 27.72 11.22
N GLU A 332 -4.90 28.54 10.19
CA GLU A 332 -5.29 28.29 8.79
C GLU A 332 -4.59 27.02 8.26
N THR A 333 -5.21 25.87 8.53
CA THR A 333 -4.85 24.61 7.89
C THR A 333 -5.12 24.73 6.39
N ARG A 334 -4.27 24.12 5.55
CA ARG A 334 -4.53 24.07 4.10
C ARG A 334 -5.85 23.33 3.87
N SER A 335 -6.91 24.12 3.72
CA SER A 335 -8.29 23.67 3.56
C SER A 335 -8.39 22.65 2.43
N ASP A 336 -9.23 21.62 2.65
CA ASP A 336 -9.68 20.58 1.69
C ASP A 336 -10.17 21.10 0.31
N ARG A 337 -10.13 22.41 0.06
CA ARG A 337 -10.52 23.06 -1.20
C ARG A 337 -9.49 22.93 -2.33
N ASP A 338 -8.22 22.62 -2.06
CA ASP A 338 -7.17 22.48 -3.10
C ASP A 338 -6.99 21.03 -3.59
N ARG A 339 -8.04 20.48 -4.20
CA ARG A 339 -8.15 19.07 -4.61
C ARG A 339 -7.00 18.51 -5.48
N PRO A 340 -6.41 19.23 -6.45
CA PRO A 340 -5.32 18.66 -7.25
C PRO A 340 -3.93 18.82 -6.61
N ALA A 341 -3.69 19.89 -5.85
CA ALA A 341 -2.39 20.11 -5.21
C ALA A 341 -2.17 19.15 -4.03
N GLY A 342 -3.25 18.71 -3.37
CA GLY A 342 -3.21 17.78 -2.25
C GLY A 342 -2.67 16.39 -2.56
N MET A 343 -2.58 16.00 -3.84
CA MET A 343 -2.03 14.70 -4.25
C MET A 343 -0.54 14.50 -3.92
N PHE A 344 0.21 15.59 -3.76
CA PHE A 344 1.67 15.55 -3.56
C PHE A 344 2.11 16.41 -2.36
N TRP A 345 1.22 16.67 -1.40
CA TRP A 345 1.63 17.22 -0.10
C TRP A 345 2.56 16.23 0.60
N GLY A 346 3.51 16.72 1.39
CA GLY A 346 4.54 15.87 1.97
C GLY A 346 5.69 15.49 1.03
N VAL A 347 5.56 15.78 -0.27
CA VAL A 347 6.58 15.51 -1.28
C VAL A 347 7.15 16.83 -1.77
N SER A 348 8.48 16.91 -1.75
CA SER A 348 9.19 18.01 -2.41
C SER A 348 10.30 17.49 -3.31
N ILE A 349 10.39 18.10 -4.49
CA ILE A 349 11.30 17.71 -5.55
C ILE A 349 12.29 18.86 -5.83
N PRO A 350 13.33 19.04 -4.97
CA PRO A 350 14.41 19.96 -5.25
C PRO A 350 15.22 19.53 -6.47
N TRP A 351 15.79 20.51 -7.18
CA TRP A 351 16.53 20.28 -8.42
C TRP A 351 17.73 19.33 -8.26
N TYR A 352 18.36 19.30 -7.08
CA TYR A 352 19.50 18.40 -6.82
C TYR A 352 19.05 16.93 -6.68
N LEU A 353 17.85 16.65 -6.17
CA LEU A 353 17.30 15.29 -6.18
C LEU A 353 16.93 14.87 -7.61
N LEU A 354 16.40 15.77 -8.43
CA LEU A 354 16.21 15.50 -9.85
C LEU A 354 17.54 15.20 -10.55
N GLY A 355 18.60 15.97 -10.22
CA GLY A 355 19.95 15.73 -10.68
C GLY A 355 20.47 14.34 -10.27
N ALA A 356 20.36 13.98 -8.99
CA ALA A 356 20.78 12.67 -8.49
C ALA A 356 19.99 11.52 -9.15
N MET A 357 18.68 11.70 -9.36
CA MET A 357 17.83 10.72 -10.05
C MET A 357 18.26 10.54 -11.51
N ALA A 358 18.49 11.63 -12.23
CA ALA A 358 18.98 11.60 -13.61
C ALA A 358 20.36 10.95 -13.72
N LEU A 359 21.26 11.22 -12.76
CA LEU A 359 22.57 10.57 -12.68
C LEU A 359 22.46 9.07 -12.37
N GLY A 360 21.51 8.66 -11.52
CA GLY A 360 21.21 7.25 -11.26
C GLY A 360 20.73 6.51 -12.51
N PHE A 361 19.77 7.09 -13.26
CA PHE A 361 19.34 6.55 -14.54
C PHE A 361 20.47 6.53 -15.58
N TRP A 362 21.29 7.58 -15.62
CA TRP A 362 22.49 7.60 -16.47
C TRP A 362 23.44 6.45 -16.15
N LEU A 363 23.69 6.16 -14.87
CA LEU A 363 24.53 5.02 -14.48
C LEU A 363 23.95 3.69 -14.95
N MET A 364 22.63 3.50 -14.85
CA MET A 364 21.98 2.29 -15.37
C MET A 364 22.11 2.14 -16.89
N LEU A 365 22.19 3.25 -17.64
CA LEU A 365 22.32 3.24 -19.11
C LEU A 365 23.77 3.29 -19.59
N SER A 366 24.69 3.77 -18.76
CA SER A 366 26.08 4.04 -19.14
C SER A 366 26.83 2.82 -19.71
N PRO A 367 26.59 1.56 -19.27
CA PRO A 367 27.24 0.42 -19.88
C PRO A 367 26.88 0.22 -21.35
N ALA A 368 25.63 0.50 -21.74
CA ALA A 368 25.21 0.43 -23.14
C ALA A 368 25.84 1.53 -24.00
N VAL A 369 26.09 2.71 -23.42
CA VAL A 369 26.70 3.86 -24.12
C VAL A 369 28.20 3.65 -24.32
N PHE A 370 28.91 3.18 -23.30
CA PHE A 370 30.36 2.98 -23.34
C PHE A 370 30.78 1.58 -23.80
N GLY A 371 29.83 0.66 -23.98
CA GLY A 371 30.10 -0.73 -24.32
C GLY A 371 30.85 -1.49 -23.23
N THR A 372 30.68 -1.10 -21.95
CA THR A 372 31.32 -1.79 -20.82
C THR A 372 30.60 -3.09 -20.50
N GLN A 373 31.35 -4.12 -20.12
CA GLN A 373 30.82 -5.45 -19.80
C GLN A 373 31.42 -5.97 -18.49
N GLY A 374 30.82 -7.03 -17.95
CA GLY A 374 31.29 -7.70 -16.74
C GLY A 374 31.06 -6.87 -15.46
N PRO A 375 31.88 -7.06 -14.42
CA PRO A 375 31.61 -6.53 -13.08
C PRO A 375 31.45 -5.00 -13.00
N LEU A 376 32.08 -4.25 -13.92
CA LEU A 376 31.94 -2.80 -13.98
C LEU A 376 30.54 -2.38 -14.47
N ALA A 377 29.97 -3.10 -15.43
CA ALA A 377 28.61 -2.88 -15.90
C ALA A 377 27.61 -3.24 -14.80
N ASP A 378 27.79 -4.40 -14.16
CA ASP A 378 26.94 -4.86 -13.05
C ASP A 378 26.93 -3.85 -11.89
N SER A 379 28.11 -3.35 -11.51
CA SER A 379 28.26 -2.28 -10.51
C SER A 379 27.49 -1.02 -10.90
N SER A 380 27.55 -0.62 -12.17
CA SER A 380 26.88 0.59 -12.67
C SER A 380 25.35 0.43 -12.64
N HIS A 381 24.83 -0.73 -13.06
CA HIS A 381 23.40 -1.05 -12.99
C HIS A 381 22.88 -1.10 -11.55
N LEU A 382 23.59 -1.83 -10.68
CA LEU A 382 23.25 -1.97 -9.27
C LEU A 382 23.20 -0.62 -8.56
N VAL A 383 24.30 0.14 -8.65
CA VAL A 383 24.45 1.39 -7.91
C VAL A 383 23.56 2.48 -8.50
N GLY A 384 23.39 2.51 -9.82
CA GLY A 384 22.44 3.40 -10.49
C GLY A 384 21.01 3.18 -10.01
N ALA A 385 20.55 1.93 -9.95
CA ALA A 385 19.20 1.59 -9.47
C ALA A 385 19.00 1.95 -7.99
N LEU A 386 20.01 1.72 -7.14
CA LEU A 386 19.95 2.13 -5.72
C LEU A 386 19.91 3.64 -5.56
N ILE A 387 20.70 4.40 -6.34
CA ILE A 387 20.68 5.86 -6.32
C ILE A 387 19.29 6.37 -6.72
N VAL A 388 18.69 5.84 -7.79
CA VAL A 388 17.31 6.20 -8.18
C VAL A 388 16.35 5.91 -7.03
N SER A 389 16.44 4.72 -6.44
CA SER A 389 15.54 4.27 -5.36
C SER A 389 15.59 5.18 -4.14
N PHE A 390 16.78 5.40 -3.57
CA PHE A 390 16.95 6.26 -2.40
C PHE A 390 16.61 7.73 -2.70
N THR A 391 16.89 8.19 -3.91
CA THR A 391 16.55 9.56 -4.33
C THR A 391 15.04 9.78 -4.43
N VAL A 392 14.30 8.83 -5.04
CA VAL A 392 12.84 8.93 -5.13
C VAL A 392 12.23 8.89 -3.74
N ILE A 393 12.65 7.96 -2.88
CA ILE A 393 12.15 7.88 -1.50
C ILE A 393 12.43 9.18 -0.72
N ALA A 394 13.62 9.75 -0.89
CA ALA A 394 14.01 11.01 -0.25
C ALA A 394 13.26 12.25 -0.78
N THR A 395 12.39 12.12 -1.79
CA THR A 395 11.46 13.19 -2.17
C THR A 395 10.33 13.37 -1.15
N GLY A 396 9.99 12.32 -0.38
CA GLY A 396 9.14 12.44 0.80
C GLY A 396 9.90 13.22 1.89
N GLU A 397 9.35 14.35 2.32
CA GLU A 397 9.99 15.20 3.33
C GLU A 397 10.26 14.48 4.66
N PRO A 398 9.36 13.63 5.20
CA PRO A 398 9.69 12.85 6.41
C PRO A 398 10.82 11.84 6.21
N ALA A 399 11.07 11.42 4.96
CA ALA A 399 12.09 10.45 4.57
C ALA A 399 13.38 11.10 4.04
N ARG A 400 13.51 12.43 4.13
CA ARG A 400 14.55 13.23 3.46
C ARG A 400 15.98 12.77 3.77
N ALA A 401 16.22 12.25 4.98
CA ALA A 401 17.52 11.75 5.43
C ALA A 401 18.03 10.55 4.59
N ILE A 402 17.15 9.80 3.92
CA ILE A 402 17.53 8.65 3.08
C ILE A 402 18.48 9.04 1.94
N ARG A 403 18.48 10.31 1.50
CA ARG A 403 19.43 10.80 0.49
C ARG A 403 20.89 10.60 0.88
N PHE A 404 21.22 10.56 2.18
CA PHE A 404 22.59 10.34 2.63
C PHE A 404 23.11 8.94 2.28
N LEU A 405 22.24 7.96 2.01
CA LEU A 405 22.64 6.66 1.48
C LEU A 405 23.29 6.76 0.09
N ASN A 406 23.02 7.83 -0.66
CA ASN A 406 23.68 8.08 -1.94
C ASN A 406 25.13 8.55 -1.80
N VAL A 407 25.56 9.04 -0.62
CA VAL A 407 26.94 9.48 -0.39
C VAL A 407 27.95 8.33 -0.53
N PRO A 408 27.82 7.21 0.21
CA PRO A 408 28.70 6.07 0.03
C PRO A 408 28.58 5.45 -1.38
N LEU A 409 27.38 5.46 -1.98
CA LEU A 409 27.18 4.98 -3.35
C LEU A 409 27.91 5.84 -4.38
N GLY A 410 27.82 7.17 -4.29
CA GLY A 410 28.53 8.09 -5.17
C GLY A 410 30.04 8.00 -5.01
N ALA A 411 30.53 7.83 -3.76
CA ALA A 411 31.94 7.56 -3.50
C ALA A 411 32.41 6.26 -4.16
N TRP A 412 31.60 5.19 -4.09
CA TRP A 412 31.89 3.93 -4.77
C TRP A 412 31.91 4.10 -6.30
N VAL A 413 30.95 4.82 -6.89
CA VAL A 413 30.93 5.09 -8.35
C VAL A 413 32.19 5.83 -8.81
N ALA A 414 32.71 6.74 -7.99
CA ALA A 414 33.96 7.41 -8.30
C ALA A 414 35.14 6.43 -8.28
N ILE A 415 35.20 5.50 -7.32
CA ILE A 415 36.33 4.61 -7.09
C ILE A 415 36.32 3.36 -8.02
N ALA A 416 35.13 2.84 -8.33
CA ALA A 416 34.94 1.58 -9.04
C ALA A 416 35.70 1.45 -10.38
N PRO A 417 35.81 2.50 -11.23
CA PRO A 417 36.55 2.39 -12.48
C PRO A 417 38.04 2.00 -12.29
N TRP A 418 38.70 2.44 -11.22
CA TRP A 418 40.08 2.03 -10.94
C TRP A 418 40.16 0.59 -10.42
N VAL A 419 39.20 0.19 -9.60
CA VAL A 419 39.12 -1.19 -9.04
C VAL A 419 38.98 -2.22 -10.16
N PHE A 420 38.17 -1.90 -11.18
CA PHE A 420 37.90 -2.79 -12.30
C PHE A 420 38.77 -2.55 -13.55
N GLY A 421 39.74 -1.62 -13.49
CA GLY A 421 40.66 -1.37 -14.60
C GLY A 421 40.02 -0.75 -15.84
N ALA A 422 39.13 0.23 -15.66
CA ALA A 422 38.37 0.86 -16.74
C ALA A 422 39.20 1.81 -17.62
N PRO A 423 38.83 2.02 -18.90
CA PRO A 423 39.44 3.01 -19.77
C PRO A 423 39.30 4.44 -19.21
N THR A 424 40.23 5.33 -19.58
CA THR A 424 40.29 6.71 -19.05
C THR A 424 38.98 7.49 -19.19
N LEU A 425 38.25 7.33 -20.29
CA LEU A 425 36.98 8.01 -20.52
C LEU A 425 35.88 7.51 -19.55
N VAL A 426 35.80 6.20 -19.34
CA VAL A 426 34.84 5.57 -18.42
C VAL A 426 35.18 5.97 -16.98
N THR A 427 36.46 6.02 -16.63
CA THR A 427 36.95 6.50 -15.34
C THR A 427 36.58 7.97 -15.11
N ALA A 428 36.83 8.85 -16.08
CA ALA A 428 36.47 10.25 -15.97
C ALA A 428 34.95 10.44 -15.79
N ASN A 429 34.13 9.68 -16.53
CA ASN A 429 32.67 9.67 -16.37
C ASN A 429 32.25 9.19 -14.98
N GLY A 430 32.78 8.06 -14.50
CA GLY A 430 32.47 7.51 -13.18
C GLY A 430 32.83 8.48 -12.05
N VAL A 431 34.01 9.10 -12.12
CA VAL A 431 34.43 10.11 -11.13
C VAL A 431 33.52 11.34 -11.16
N ALA A 432 33.22 11.87 -12.35
CA ALA A 432 32.35 13.03 -12.48
C ALA A 432 30.95 12.74 -11.92
N VAL A 433 30.34 11.62 -12.31
CA VAL A 433 29.01 11.21 -11.84
C VAL A 433 29.02 10.94 -10.34
N GLY A 434 30.01 10.22 -9.82
CA GLY A 434 30.12 9.91 -8.39
C GLY A 434 30.24 11.16 -7.52
N VAL A 435 31.09 12.12 -7.92
CA VAL A 435 31.22 13.41 -7.23
C VAL A 435 29.91 14.20 -7.30
N LEU A 436 29.27 14.27 -8.46
CA LEU A 436 28.00 14.98 -8.61
C LEU A 436 26.88 14.38 -7.75
N VAL A 437 26.80 13.04 -7.64
CA VAL A 437 25.84 12.36 -6.76
C VAL A 437 26.09 12.71 -5.29
N VAL A 438 27.36 12.70 -4.84
CA VAL A 438 27.72 13.08 -3.46
C VAL A 438 27.30 14.53 -3.20
N LEU A 439 27.68 15.46 -4.08
CA LEU A 439 27.38 16.89 -3.94
C LEU A 439 25.87 17.15 -3.96
N ALA A 440 25.13 16.45 -4.82
CA ALA A 440 23.67 16.56 -4.89
C ALA A 440 22.97 15.99 -3.64
N SER A 441 23.61 15.12 -2.87
CA SER A 441 23.00 14.46 -1.71
C SER A 441 23.19 15.22 -0.39
N ILE A 442 24.06 16.26 -0.36
CA ILE A 442 24.32 17.05 0.85
C ILE A 442 23.17 18.03 1.17
N PRO A 443 22.67 18.86 0.21
CA PRO A 443 21.66 19.86 0.51
C PRO A 443 20.35 19.26 1.03
N GLN A 444 19.80 19.84 2.10
CA GLN A 444 18.48 19.47 2.65
C GLN A 444 17.33 19.96 1.77
N GLY A 445 17.51 21.13 1.14
CA GLY A 445 16.55 21.81 0.27
C GLY A 445 15.30 22.29 0.96
N THR A 446 14.24 22.50 0.16
CA THR A 446 13.01 23.12 0.63
C THR A 446 12.14 22.09 1.32
N ILE A 447 11.86 22.31 2.61
CA ILE A 447 10.80 21.66 3.36
C ILE A 447 9.63 22.62 3.42
N ARG A 448 8.47 22.19 2.94
CA ARG A 448 7.28 23.04 2.77
C ARG A 448 6.29 22.88 3.89
N ASP A 449 6.29 21.72 4.54
CA ASP A 449 5.26 21.31 5.46
C ASP A 449 5.85 21.00 6.85
N GLU A 450 5.02 21.13 7.88
CA GLU A 450 5.37 20.81 9.27
C GLU A 450 4.83 19.43 9.67
N TYR A 451 5.57 18.72 10.53
CA TYR A 451 5.35 17.30 10.88
C TYR A 451 5.32 17.06 12.40
N GLY A 452 4.87 18.04 13.18
CA GLY A 452 4.87 17.98 14.64
C GLY A 452 6.25 17.64 15.20
N HIS A 453 6.32 16.74 16.18
CA HIS A 453 7.57 16.33 16.83
C HIS A 453 8.59 15.63 15.91
N TRP A 454 8.21 15.23 14.70
CA TRP A 454 9.17 14.67 13.73
C TRP A 454 10.09 15.75 13.16
N TRP A 455 9.60 16.99 13.15
CA TRP A 455 10.31 18.19 12.71
C TRP A 455 10.80 19.01 13.91
N PRO A 456 12.06 19.50 13.93
CA PRO A 456 13.15 19.29 12.98
C PRO A 456 14.04 18.06 13.31
N GLN A 457 13.69 17.24 14.30
CA GLN A 457 14.59 16.22 14.86
C GLN A 457 15.04 15.13 13.86
N TYR A 458 14.17 14.73 12.94
CA TYR A 458 14.42 13.61 12.03
C TYR A 458 14.51 13.99 10.55
N ILE A 459 14.24 15.26 10.22
CA ILE A 459 14.35 15.77 8.85
C ILE A 459 15.64 16.59 8.77
N VAL A 460 16.73 15.89 8.46
CA VAL A 460 18.09 16.44 8.28
C VAL A 460 18.55 16.30 6.86
#